data_AF-A0A537KAJ3-F1
#
_entry.id   AF-A0A537KAJ3-F1
#
_cell.length_a   1.000
_cell.length_b   1.000
_cell.length_c   1.000
_cell.angle_alpha   90.00
_cell.angle_beta   90.00
_cell.angle_gamma   90.00
#
_symmetry.space_group_name_H-M   'P 1'
#
loop_
_entity.id
_entity.type
_entity.pdbx_description
1 polymer ?
#
loop_
_entity_poly.entity_id
_entity_poly.type
_entity_poly.pdbx_seq_one_letter_code
_entity_poly.pdbx_strand_id
1 'polypeptide(L)' 'MRTFLINFVYASGQSNNADFALLRQETFPTSREIYKHIKSTATEKGLQVHGSILWTGITELSETDEQQFNYEEE' A
#
# COMPACT_ATOMS: atom_id res chain seq x y z
N MET A 1 -7.96 -3.33 16.11
CA MET A 1 -7.37 -2.80 14.87
C MET A 1 -6.68 -3.89 14.07
N ARG A 2 -7.08 -4.08 12.81
CA ARG A 2 -6.53 -5.06 11.86
C ARG A 2 -5.61 -4.35 10.87
N THR A 3 -4.62 -5.05 10.33
CA THR A 3 -3.66 -4.50 9.37
C THR A 3 -3.82 -5.15 8.01
N PHE A 4 -3.90 -4.33 6.97
CA PHE A 4 -4.06 -4.77 5.58
C PHE A 4 -2.84 -4.35 4.76
N LEU A 5 -2.19 -5.32 4.13
CA LEU A 5 -1.15 -5.11 3.12
C LEU A 5 -1.80 -4.92 1.76
N ILE A 6 -1.58 -3.76 1.15
CA ILE A 6 -2.12 -3.40 -0.15
C ILE A 6 -0.97 -3.33 -1.14
N ASN A 7 -0.93 -4.27 -2.09
CA ASN A 7 0.04 -4.25 -3.18
C ASN A 7 -0.46 -3.37 -4.32
N PHE A 8 0.39 -2.53 -4.87
CA PHE A 8 0.03 -1.67 -5.98
C PHE A 8 1.15 -1.51 -7.01
N VAL A 9 0.76 -1.24 -8.25
CA VAL A 9 1.64 -0.91 -9.35
C VAL A 9 1.37 0.51 -9.84
N TYR A 10 2.43 1.17 -10.26
CA TYR A 10 2.38 2.53 -10.78
C TYR A 10 3.41 2.73 -11.87
N ALA A 11 3.11 3.61 -12.82
CA ALA A 11 4.07 4.00 -13.83
C ALA A 11 4.97 5.13 -13.30
N SER A 12 6.27 5.08 -13.60
CA SER A 12 7.22 6.18 -13.41
C SER A 12 8.01 6.41 -14.70
N GLY A 13 7.62 7.40 -15.50
CA GLY A 13 8.21 7.56 -16.83
C GLY A 13 7.88 6.39 -17.76
N GLN A 14 8.90 5.65 -18.23
CA GLN A 14 8.73 4.52 -19.15
C GLN A 14 8.70 3.14 -18.47
N SER A 15 8.81 3.07 -17.13
CA SER A 15 8.78 1.82 -16.37
C SER A 15 7.49 1.68 -15.55
N ASN A 16 7.06 0.43 -15.35
CA ASN A 16 6.10 0.06 -14.33
C ASN A 16 6.87 -0.40 -13.09
N ASN A 17 6.49 0.11 -11.93
CA ASN A 17 7.03 -0.29 -10.65
C ASN A 17 5.92 -0.90 -9.79
N ALA A 18 6.33 -1.67 -8.79
CA ALA A 18 5.45 -2.23 -7.77
C ALA A 18 5.92 -1.77 -6.40
N ASP A 19 4.98 -1.53 -5.50
CA ASP A 19 5.21 -1.18 -4.10
C ASP A 19 3.99 -1.61 -3.27
N PHE A 20 4.04 -1.40 -1.97
CA PHE A 20 2.99 -1.74 -1.03
C PHE A 20 2.69 -0.59 -0.05
N ALA A 21 1.50 -0.65 0.54
CA ALA A 21 1.06 0.22 1.63
C ALA A 21 0.42 -0.62 2.74
N LEU A 22 0.72 -0.28 3.99
CA LEU A 22 0.07 -0.86 5.17
C LEU A 22 -1.07 0.03 5.64
N LEU A 23 -2.28 -0.50 5.72
CA LEU A 23 -3.47 0.21 6.18
C LEU A 23 -4.04 -0.47 7.43
N ARG A 24 -4.09 0.26 8.54
CA ARG A 24 -4.71 -0.20 9.79
C ARG A 24 -6.16 0.27 9.88
N GLN A 25 -7.13 -0.66 10.02
CA GLN A 25 -8.56 -0.37 10.16
C GLN A 25 -9.28 -1.41 11.03
N GLU A 26 -10.44 -1.07 11.60
CA GLU A 26 -11.26 -2.02 12.36
C GLU A 26 -12.07 -2.97 11.46
N THR A 27 -12.41 -2.52 10.26
CA THR A 27 -13.16 -3.27 9.25
C THR A 27 -12.37 -3.39 7.95
N PHE A 28 -12.83 -4.27 7.05
CA PHE A 28 -12.24 -4.37 5.72
C PHE A 28 -12.37 -3.03 4.97
N PRO A 29 -11.28 -2.51 4.37
CA PRO A 29 -11.29 -1.19 3.77
C PRO A 29 -12.07 -1.15 2.46
N THR A 30 -12.75 -0.04 2.22
CA THR A 30 -13.40 0.21 0.94
C THR A 30 -12.38 0.57 -0.14
N SER A 31 -12.73 0.38 -1.41
CA SER A 31 -11.89 0.77 -2.55
C SER A 31 -11.49 2.25 -2.52
N ARG A 32 -12.34 3.13 -1.96
CA ARG A 32 -12.04 4.56 -1.83
C ARG A 32 -10.95 4.82 -0.77
N GLU A 33 -11.00 4.10 0.34
CA GLU A 33 -10.00 4.19 1.40
C GLU A 33 -8.66 3.65 0.92
N ILE A 34 -8.67 2.48 0.27
CA ILE A 34 -7.50 1.88 -0.37
C ILE A 34 -6.82 2.89 -1.31
N TYR A 35 -7.58 3.48 -2.24
CA TYR A 35 -7.01 4.42 -3.21
C TYR A 35 -6.40 5.66 -2.55
N LYS A 36 -7.10 6.25 -1.56
CA LYS A 36 -6.58 7.40 -0.82
C LYS A 36 -5.29 7.06 -0.07
N HIS A 37 -5.27 5.90 0.56
CA HIS A 37 -4.12 5.45 1.37
C HIS A 37 -2.88 5.19 0.52
N ILE A 38 -3.04 4.47 -0.60
CA ILE A 38 -1.95 4.26 -1.56
C ILE A 38 -1.40 5.59 -2.05
N LYS A 39 -2.27 6.57 -2.37
CA LYS A 39 -1.83 7.88 -2.85
C LYS A 39 -1.05 8.67 -1.80
N SER A 40 -1.47 8.62 -0.53
CA SER A 40 -0.73 9.22 0.59
C SER A 40 0.64 8.57 0.73
N THR A 41 0.67 7.23 0.80
CA THR A 41 1.89 6.43 0.95
C THR A 41 2.88 6.70 -0.19
N ALA A 42 2.41 6.75 -1.44
CA ALA A 42 3.23 7.06 -2.60
C ALA A 42 3.86 8.46 -2.51
N THR A 43 3.13 9.42 -1.95
CA THR A 43 3.64 10.79 -1.73
C THR A 43 4.68 10.81 -0.61
N GLU A 44 4.42 10.13 0.49
CA GLU A 44 5.33 10.01 1.65
C GLU A 44 6.65 9.31 1.27
N LYS A 45 6.59 8.25 0.46
CA LYS A 45 7.75 7.54 -0.10
C LYS A 45 8.45 8.30 -1.24
N GLY A 46 7.93 9.45 -1.68
CA GLY A 46 8.51 10.22 -2.78
C GLY A 46 8.45 9.53 -4.15
N LEU A 47 7.48 8.63 -4.35
CA LEU A 47 7.34 7.86 -5.59
C LEU A 47 6.92 8.79 -6.74
N GLN A 48 7.65 8.73 -7.84
CA GLN A 48 7.33 9.51 -9.05
C GLN A 48 6.23 8.85 -9.88
N VAL A 49 5.00 8.90 -9.37
CA VAL A 49 3.82 8.33 -10.02
C VAL A 49 3.40 9.20 -11.21
N HIS A 50 3.51 8.66 -12.41
CA HIS A 50 3.05 9.25 -13.66
C HIS A 50 1.82 8.48 -14.16
N GLY A 51 0.62 8.91 -13.79
CA GLY A 51 -0.64 8.32 -14.26
C GLY A 51 -1.37 7.51 -13.20
N SER A 52 -2.09 6.47 -13.64
CA SER A 52 -2.97 5.68 -12.78
C SER A 52 -2.18 4.74 -11.87
N ILE A 53 -2.59 4.67 -10.60
CA ILE A 53 -2.16 3.63 -9.67
C ILE A 53 -3.18 2.49 -9.71
N LEU A 54 -2.70 1.26 -9.83
CA LEU A 54 -3.54 0.05 -9.83
C LEU A 54 -3.15 -0.80 -8.63
N TRP A 55 -4.07 -1.07 -7.70
CA TRP A 55 -3.80 -2.07 -6.67
C TRP A 55 -4.00 -3.47 -7.26
N THR A 56 -3.10 -4.38 -6.93
CA THR A 56 -3.05 -5.75 -7.47
C THR A 56 -3.52 -6.79 -6.48
N GLY A 57 -3.60 -6.44 -5.19
CA GLY A 57 -4.12 -7.32 -4.15
C GLY A 57 -4.20 -6.65 -2.79
N ILE A 58 -5.01 -7.23 -1.91
CA ILE A 58 -5.12 -6.86 -0.51
C ILE A 58 -5.10 -8.14 0.35
N THR A 59 -4.29 -8.13 1.40
CA THR A 59 -4.15 -9.25 2.34
C THR A 59 -4.29 -8.70 3.75
N GLU A 60 -5.20 -9.27 4.55
CA GLU A 60 -5.21 -9.04 6.00
C GLU A 60 -4.02 -9.76 6.62
N LEU A 61 -3.15 -9.03 7.31
CA LEU A 61 -1.96 -9.57 7.93
C LEU A 61 -2.31 -10.20 9.29
N SER A 62 -1.64 -11.31 9.61
CA SER A 62 -1.60 -11.79 10.98
C SER A 62 -0.69 -10.90 11.84
N GLU A 63 -0.81 -11.00 13.17
CA GLU A 63 0.06 -10.27 14.10
C GLU A 63 1.55 -10.56 13.85
N THR A 64 1.89 -11.80 13.48
CA THR A 64 3.26 -12.21 13.16
C THR A 64 3.77 -11.55 11.88
N ASP A 65 2.94 -11.51 10.83
CA ASP A 65 3.33 -10.88 9.56
C ASP A 65 3.50 -9.37 9.73
N GLU A 66 2.63 -8.74 10.52
CA GLU A 66 2.72 -7.31 10.83
C GLU A 66 4.03 -6.92 11.51
N GLN A 67 4.55 -7.76 12.41
CA GLN A 67 5.83 -7.52 13.08
C GLN A 67 7.01 -7.54 12.09
N GLN A 68 6.95 -8.34 11.03
CA GLN A 68 8.01 -8.40 10.01
C GLN A 68 8.08 -7.11 9.21
N PHE A 69 6.93 -6.54 8.82
CA PHE A 69 6.93 -5.28 8.06
C PHE A 69 7.33 -4.06 8.90
N ASN A 70 6.95 -3.99 10.17
CA ASN A 70 7.34 -2.86 11.03
C ASN A 70 8.86 -2.82 11.27
N TYR A 71 9.56 -3.96 11.22
CA TYR A 71 11.01 -4.03 11.40
C TYR A 71 11.80 -3.59 10.15
N GLU A 72 11.20 -3.66 8.96
CA GLU A 72 11.85 -3.23 7.71
C GLU A 72 11.69 -1.72 7.43
N GLU A 73 10.84 -1.00 8.18
CA GLU A 73 10.64 0.45 8.06
C GLU A 73 11.46 1.29 9.09
N GLU A 74 12.12 0.68 10.09
CA GLU A 74 13.06 1.33 11.04
C GLU A 74 14.52 1.34 10.55
#